data_AF-A0ABD0J5B1-F1
#
_entry.id   AF-A0ABD0J5B1-F1
#
_cell.length_a   1.000
_cell.length_b   1.000
_cell.length_c   1.000
_cell.angle_alpha   90.00
_cell.angle_beta   90.00
_cell.angle_gamma   90.00
#
_symmetry.space_group_name_H-M   'P 1'
#
loop_
_entity.id
_entity.type
_entity.pdbx_description
1 polymer ?
#
loop_
_entity_poly.entity_id
_entity_poly.type
_entity_poly.pdbx_seq_one_letter_code
_entity_poly.pdbx_strand_id
1 'polypeptide(L)'
;MESTNEHTESTHTDKLNALCRLCGDRVTGKKVKDSNVKLCTSFSAHILHFYGLNLAEDIENKHSKSLCLKCYARLTALKKSPKPPETVLQNAEILIEKSSAIWAAYDPDVSPKQCATCSHYDGQKKGGRPAKHAKLTKTTKETFPFVCGV
;
A
#
# COMPACT_ATOMS: atom_id res chain seq x y z
N MET A 1 -22.77 9.81 -15.61
CA MET A 1 -23.37 8.99 -14.54
C MET A 1 -22.32 8.86 -13.45
N GLU A 2 -22.36 9.76 -12.47
CA GLU A 2 -21.55 9.66 -11.25
C GLU A 2 -22.11 8.51 -10.41
N SER A 3 -21.39 7.40 -10.31
CA SER A 3 -21.64 6.44 -9.22
C SER A 3 -21.31 7.17 -7.92
N THR A 4 -22.33 7.46 -7.12
CA THR A 4 -22.17 7.77 -5.70
C THR A 4 -21.47 6.60 -5.05
N ASN A 5 -20.16 6.74 -4.83
CA ASN A 5 -19.33 5.75 -4.17
C ASN A 5 -19.65 5.87 -2.67
N GLU A 6 -20.74 5.28 -2.23
CA GLU A 6 -21.17 5.30 -0.83
C GLU A 6 -20.09 4.65 0.05
N HIS A 7 -19.71 5.30 1.15
CA HIS A 7 -18.75 4.74 2.11
C HIS A 7 -19.48 3.80 3.04
N THR A 8 -19.66 2.56 2.62
CA THR A 8 -20.20 1.50 3.48
C THR A 8 -19.09 0.56 3.92
N GLU A 9 -19.27 -0.11 5.06
CA GLU A 9 -18.32 -1.10 5.57
C GLU A 9 -18.00 -2.16 4.50
N SER A 10 -19.02 -2.62 3.77
CA SER A 10 -18.85 -3.57 2.66
C SER A 10 -17.93 -3.01 1.56
N THR A 11 -18.15 -1.77 1.12
CA THR A 11 -17.31 -1.16 0.07
C THR A 11 -15.87 -0.91 0.54
N HIS A 12 -15.69 -0.55 1.81
CA HIS A 12 -14.36 -0.40 2.41
C HIS A 12 -13.64 -1.75 2.44
N THR A 13 -14.30 -2.80 2.91
CA THR A 13 -13.74 -4.15 2.99
C THR A 13 -13.42 -4.73 1.59
N ASP A 14 -14.25 -4.46 0.58
CA ASP A 14 -13.96 -4.84 -0.80
C ASP A 14 -12.70 -4.15 -1.35
N LYS A 15 -12.58 -2.83 -1.11
CA LYS A 15 -11.39 -2.07 -1.50
C LYS A 15 -10.15 -2.54 -0.74
N LEU A 16 -10.27 -2.78 0.57
CA LEU A 16 -9.22 -3.28 1.44
C LEU A 16 -8.68 -4.62 0.94
N ASN A 17 -9.56 -5.59 0.68
CA ASN A 17 -9.17 -6.93 0.22
C ASN A 17 -8.62 -6.94 -1.21
N ALA A 18 -8.87 -5.88 -1.98
CA ALA A 18 -8.29 -5.67 -3.29
C ALA A 18 -6.91 -4.99 -3.25
N LEU A 19 -6.36 -4.65 -2.08
CA LEU A 19 -5.00 -4.14 -1.89
C LEU A 19 -4.06 -5.23 -1.35
N CYS A 20 -2.78 -5.12 -1.65
CA CYS A 20 -1.74 -6.02 -1.13
C CYS A 20 -1.33 -5.61 0.28
N ARG A 21 -1.33 -6.54 1.24
CA ARG A 21 -0.93 -6.28 2.64
C ARG A 21 0.47 -5.69 2.80
N LEU A 22 1.41 -6.06 1.92
CA LEU A 22 2.81 -5.61 2.03
C LEU A 22 3.05 -4.26 1.37
N CYS A 23 2.65 -4.10 0.11
CA CYS A 23 2.98 -2.89 -0.67
C CYS A 23 1.82 -1.92 -0.83
N GLY A 24 0.59 -2.32 -0.49
CA GLY A 24 -0.60 -1.51 -0.73
C GLY A 24 -0.97 -1.35 -2.21
N ASP A 25 -0.36 -2.07 -3.15
CA ASP A 25 -0.76 -2.06 -4.56
C ASP A 25 -2.03 -2.89 -4.76
N ARG A 26 -2.86 -2.52 -5.75
CA ARG A 26 -4.02 -3.31 -6.18
C ARG A 26 -3.62 -4.73 -6.60
N VAL A 27 -4.34 -5.71 -6.06
CA VAL A 27 -4.25 -7.11 -6.45
C VAL A 27 -5.02 -7.28 -7.75
N THR A 28 -4.35 -7.05 -8.87
CA THR A 28 -4.94 -7.22 -10.20
C THR A 28 -5.02 -8.70 -10.56
N GLY A 29 -6.21 -9.28 -10.51
CA GLY A 29 -6.53 -10.58 -11.10
C GLY A 29 -7.81 -10.45 -11.93
N LYS A 30 -7.78 -10.86 -13.20
CA LYS A 30 -8.97 -10.90 -14.09
C LYS A 30 -10.12 -11.79 -13.56
N LYS A 31 -9.92 -12.47 -12.44
CA LYS A 31 -10.89 -13.37 -11.80
C LYS A 31 -10.65 -13.35 -10.28
N VAL A 32 -11.05 -12.28 -9.59
CA VAL A 32 -11.13 -12.27 -8.11
C VAL A 32 -12.30 -13.15 -7.63
N LYS A 33 -13.16 -13.63 -8.54
CA LYS A 33 -14.34 -14.41 -8.16
C LYS A 33 -14.03 -15.79 -7.57
N ASP A 34 -12.97 -16.49 -7.96
CA ASP A 34 -12.74 -17.83 -7.40
C ASP A 34 -11.25 -18.23 -7.46
N SER A 35 -10.72 -18.69 -6.32
CA SER A 35 -9.56 -19.60 -6.19
C SER A 35 -8.11 -19.10 -6.27
N ASN A 36 -7.80 -17.84 -6.65
CA ASN A 36 -6.40 -17.43 -6.86
C ASN A 36 -5.88 -16.24 -6.04
N VAL A 37 -6.65 -15.76 -5.06
CA VAL A 37 -6.13 -14.77 -4.10
C VAL A 37 -5.03 -15.42 -3.27
N LYS A 38 -3.81 -14.88 -3.35
CA LYS A 38 -2.68 -15.37 -2.55
C LYS A 38 -2.78 -14.76 -1.17
N LEU A 39 -3.12 -15.58 -0.17
CA LEU A 39 -3.28 -15.14 1.22
C LEU A 39 -1.92 -14.91 1.88
N CYS A 40 -1.80 -13.85 2.68
CA CYS A 40 -0.57 -13.58 3.45
C CYS A 40 -0.32 -14.63 4.55
N THR A 41 -1.36 -15.29 5.05
CA THR A 41 -1.26 -16.31 6.11
C THR A 41 -0.31 -17.45 5.76
N SER A 42 -0.20 -17.82 4.48
CA SER A 42 0.74 -18.85 3.99
C SER A 42 2.22 -18.47 4.13
N PHE A 43 2.52 -17.20 4.40
CA PHE A 43 3.88 -16.67 4.55
C PHE A 43 4.07 -15.95 5.89
N SER A 44 3.21 -16.17 6.88
CA SER A 44 3.22 -15.46 8.17
C SER A 44 4.62 -15.37 8.81
N ALA A 45 5.33 -16.49 8.93
CA ALA A 45 6.67 -16.53 9.49
C ALA A 45 7.70 -15.71 8.69
N HIS A 46 7.61 -15.73 7.35
CA HIS A 46 8.53 -14.99 6.48
C HIS A 46 8.21 -13.50 6.48
N ILE A 47 6.92 -13.15 6.55
CA ILE A 47 6.46 -11.77 6.66
C ILE A 47 6.92 -11.18 7.99
N LEU A 48 6.75 -11.90 9.10
CA LEU A 48 7.26 -11.46 10.39
C LEU A 48 8.79 -11.29 10.37
N HIS A 49 9.51 -12.28 9.84
CA HIS A 49 10.97 -12.27 9.86
C HIS A 49 11.59 -11.19 8.96
N PHE A 50 11.08 -10.99 7.74
CA PHE A 50 11.69 -10.09 6.75
C PHE A 50 11.05 -8.70 6.70
N TYR A 51 9.80 -8.57 7.13
CA TYR A 51 9.04 -7.32 7.06
C TYR A 51 8.64 -6.80 8.44
N GLY A 52 8.93 -7.52 9.53
CA GLY A 52 8.57 -7.11 10.89
C GLY A 52 7.06 -7.03 11.15
N LEU A 53 6.24 -7.59 10.26
CA LEU A 53 4.78 -7.51 10.35
C LEU A 53 4.20 -8.74 11.04
N ASN A 54 3.57 -8.54 12.19
CA ASN A 54 2.82 -9.58 12.89
C ASN A 54 1.39 -9.68 12.37
N LEU A 55 1.12 -10.67 11.51
CA LEU A 55 -0.23 -10.90 10.97
C LEU A 55 -1.24 -11.39 12.02
N ALA A 56 -0.79 -11.85 13.20
CA ALA A 56 -1.70 -12.24 14.28
C ALA A 56 -2.38 -11.02 14.93
N GLU A 57 -1.79 -9.83 14.78
CA GLU A 57 -2.33 -8.55 15.25
C GLU A 57 -3.18 -7.85 14.17
N ASP A 58 -3.44 -8.53 13.04
CA ASP A 58 -4.22 -7.93 11.97
C ASP A 58 -5.70 -7.80 12.33
N ILE A 59 -6.24 -6.59 12.14
CA ILE A 59 -7.65 -6.28 12.38
C ILE A 59 -8.41 -6.43 11.06
N GLU A 60 -9.51 -7.21 11.09
CA GLU A 60 -10.25 -7.64 9.90
C GLU A 60 -10.71 -6.48 8.99
N ASN A 61 -11.20 -5.38 9.57
CA ASN A 61 -11.67 -4.21 8.82
C ASN A 61 -10.60 -3.13 8.60
N LYS A 62 -9.33 -3.40 8.92
CA LYS A 62 -8.22 -2.45 8.79
C LYS A 62 -7.10 -2.94 7.88
N HIS A 63 -6.80 -4.24 7.94
CA HIS A 63 -5.65 -4.83 7.26
C HIS A 63 -6.10 -5.82 6.18
N SER A 64 -5.51 -5.70 4.99
CA SER A 64 -5.78 -6.63 3.91
C SER A 64 -5.21 -8.04 4.20
N LYS A 65 -5.94 -9.07 3.77
CA LYS A 65 -5.49 -10.47 3.83
C LYS A 65 -4.87 -10.97 2.50
N SER A 66 -4.70 -10.08 1.52
CA SER A 66 -4.30 -10.42 0.15
C SER A 66 -2.85 -10.01 -0.18
N LEU A 67 -2.20 -10.74 -1.08
CA LEU A 67 -0.91 -10.40 -1.66
C LEU A 67 -1.01 -10.18 -3.18
N CYS A 68 -0.33 -9.17 -3.69
CA CYS A 68 -0.13 -9.02 -5.13
C CYS A 68 0.90 -10.03 -5.66
N LEU A 69 0.87 -10.32 -6.96
CA LEU A 69 1.77 -11.29 -7.60
C LEU A 69 3.25 -10.98 -7.37
N LYS A 70 3.64 -9.70 -7.35
CA LYS A 70 5.03 -9.27 -7.11
C LYS A 70 5.48 -9.61 -5.69
N CYS A 71 4.66 -9.31 -4.69
CA CYS A 71 4.96 -9.60 -3.29
C CYS A 71 4.95 -11.11 -3.02
N TYR A 72 3.99 -11.84 -3.62
CA TYR A 72 3.95 -13.30 -3.56
C TYR A 72 5.22 -13.94 -4.16
N ALA A 73 5.67 -13.48 -5.33
CA ALA A 73 6.89 -13.99 -5.97
C ALA A 73 8.14 -13.72 -5.11
N ARG A 74 8.25 -12.54 -4.50
CA ARG A 74 9.35 -12.20 -3.58
C ARG A 74 9.36 -13.13 -2.36
N LEU A 75 8.22 -13.30 -1.69
CA LEU A 75 8.10 -14.21 -0.54
C LEU A 75 8.41 -15.66 -0.92
N THR A 76 7.98 -16.09 -2.10
CA THR A 76 8.29 -17.44 -2.61
C THR A 76 9.79 -17.62 -2.88
N ALA A 77 10.47 -16.60 -3.39
CA ALA A 77 11.92 -16.62 -3.58
C ALA A 77 12.65 -16.66 -2.23
N LEU A 78 12.22 -15.85 -1.26
CA LEU A 78 12.76 -15.83 0.11
C LEU A 78 12.62 -17.20 0.78
N LYS A 79 11.49 -17.88 0.59
CA LYS A 79 11.28 -19.24 1.11
C LYS A 79 12.28 -20.26 0.55
N LYS A 80 12.81 -20.03 -0.66
CA LYS A 80 13.77 -20.91 -1.33
C LYS A 80 15.24 -20.57 -1.03
N SER A 81 15.52 -19.42 -0.43
CA SER A 81 16.87 -18.92 -0.20
C SER A 81 17.09 -18.59 1.27
N PRO A 82 17.94 -19.35 2.00
CA PRO A 82 18.08 -19.21 3.45
C PRO A 82 18.77 -17.91 3.90
N LYS A 83 19.41 -17.17 2.97
CA LYS A 83 20.06 -15.89 3.26
C LYS A 83 19.80 -14.90 2.12
N PRO A 84 18.76 -14.05 2.22
CA PRO A 84 18.60 -12.98 1.25
C PRO A 84 19.71 -11.94 1.39
N PRO A 85 20.09 -11.27 0.30
CA PRO A 85 21.01 -10.15 0.38
C PRO A 85 20.40 -9.00 1.21
N GLU A 86 21.26 -8.25 1.90
CA GLU A 86 20.86 -7.14 2.79
C GLU A 86 19.98 -6.09 2.10
N THR A 87 20.23 -5.85 0.81
CA THR A 87 19.42 -4.95 -0.02
C THR A 87 17.95 -5.38 -0.09
N VAL A 88 17.63 -6.67 0.04
CA VAL A 88 16.24 -7.15 0.07
C VAL A 88 15.57 -6.83 1.40
N LEU A 89 16.32 -6.87 2.51
CA LEU A 89 15.84 -6.52 3.85
C LEU A 89 15.54 -5.02 3.94
N GLN A 90 16.48 -4.16 3.53
CA GLN A 90 16.28 -2.71 3.49
C GLN A 90 15.07 -2.32 2.61
N ASN A 91 14.92 -2.98 1.45
CA ASN A 91 13.76 -2.76 0.59
C ASN A 91 12.43 -3.24 1.23
N ALA A 92 12.47 -4.21 2.12
CA ALA A 92 11.30 -4.70 2.85
C ALA A 92 10.83 -3.69 3.90
N GLU A 93 11.76 -3.14 4.68
CA GLU A 93 11.49 -2.09 5.68
C GLU A 93 10.87 -0.85 5.03
N ILE A 94 11.50 -0.31 3.98
CA ILE A 94 11.00 0.84 3.22
C ILE A 94 9.59 0.57 2.66
N LEU A 95 9.30 -0.68 2.27
CA LEU A 95 7.99 -1.05 1.74
C LEU A 95 6.91 -0.99 2.81
N ILE A 96 7.20 -1.48 4.02
CA ILE A 96 6.26 -1.47 5.14
C ILE A 96 6.03 -0.08 5.66
N GLU A 97 7.08 0.71 5.81
CA GLU A 97 6.97 2.11 6.23
C GLU A 97 6.02 2.87 5.30
N LYS A 98 6.19 2.72 3.98
CA LYS A 98 5.32 3.34 2.98
C LYS A 98 3.88 2.83 3.02
N SER A 99 3.68 1.54 3.29
CA SER A 99 2.33 0.98 3.28
C SER A 99 1.57 1.20 4.58
N SER A 100 2.25 1.47 5.70
CA SER A 100 1.65 1.68 7.01
C SER A 100 0.57 2.77 7.02
N ALA A 101 0.80 3.88 6.30
CA ALA A 101 -0.11 5.01 6.19
C ALA A 101 -1.41 4.72 5.40
N ILE A 102 -1.50 3.58 4.72
CA ILE A 102 -2.65 3.20 3.91
C ILE A 102 -3.78 2.63 4.80
N TRP A 103 -3.43 1.96 5.90
CA TRP A 103 -4.35 1.07 6.60
C TRP A 103 -5.19 1.78 7.66
N ALA A 104 -6.41 2.17 7.27
CA ALA A 104 -7.43 2.68 8.16
C ALA A 104 -8.56 1.65 8.37
N ALA A 105 -9.12 1.62 9.58
CA ALA A 105 -10.35 0.90 9.86
C ALA A 105 -11.54 1.64 9.20
N TYR A 106 -12.64 0.93 8.96
CA TYR A 106 -13.87 1.58 8.52
C TYR A 106 -14.37 2.54 9.60
N ASP A 107 -14.75 3.74 9.18
CA ASP A 107 -15.36 4.78 10.00
C ASP A 107 -16.55 5.37 9.23
N PRO A 108 -17.79 5.23 9.75
CA PRO A 108 -18.99 5.71 9.07
C PRO A 108 -19.06 7.24 8.97
N ASP A 109 -18.36 7.97 9.83
CA ASP A 109 -18.38 9.44 9.87
C ASP A 109 -17.39 10.06 8.88
N VAL A 110 -16.52 9.23 8.29
CA VAL A 110 -15.48 9.65 7.35
C VAL A 110 -15.94 9.40 5.91
N SER A 111 -15.75 10.39 5.03
CA SER A 111 -16.06 10.21 3.60
C SER A 111 -15.07 9.27 2.90
N PRO A 112 -15.42 8.64 1.76
CA PRO A 112 -14.50 7.72 1.06
C PRO A 112 -13.19 8.38 0.62
N LYS A 113 -13.20 9.70 0.38
CA LYS A 113 -12.02 10.49 -0.01
C LYS A 113 -11.07 10.79 1.16
N GLN A 114 -11.59 10.77 2.39
CA GLN A 114 -10.84 11.02 3.62
C GLN A 114 -10.34 9.73 4.28
N CYS A 115 -11.01 8.59 4.04
CA CYS A 115 -10.51 7.29 4.45
C CYS A 115 -9.22 6.95 3.68
N ALA A 116 -8.11 6.76 4.40
CA ALA A 116 -6.80 6.49 3.80
C ALA A 116 -6.82 5.27 2.88
N THR A 117 -7.46 4.17 3.32
CA THR A 117 -7.59 2.92 2.53
C THR A 117 -8.37 3.16 1.25
N CYS A 118 -9.56 3.77 1.35
CA CYS A 118 -10.46 4.02 0.22
C CYS A 118 -9.86 5.03 -0.77
N SER A 119 -9.31 6.13 -0.26
CA SER A 119 -8.68 7.19 -1.06
C SER A 119 -7.43 6.67 -1.79
N HIS A 120 -6.59 5.89 -1.10
CA HIS A 120 -5.45 5.22 -1.72
C HIS A 120 -5.87 4.23 -2.79
N TYR A 121 -6.90 3.42 -2.51
CA TYR A 121 -7.46 2.52 -3.52
C TYR A 121 -7.93 3.29 -4.74
N ASP A 122 -8.77 4.31 -4.58
CA ASP A 122 -9.36 5.09 -5.68
C ASP A 122 -8.31 5.88 -6.47
N GLY A 123 -7.25 6.35 -5.80
CA GLY A 123 -6.11 7.04 -6.42
C GLY A 123 -5.24 6.15 -7.32
N GLN A 124 -5.33 4.82 -7.20
CA GLN A 124 -4.61 3.91 -8.08
C GLN A 124 -5.33 3.74 -9.42
N LYS A 125 -4.62 4.02 -10.53
CA LYS A 125 -5.12 3.73 -11.87
C LYS A 125 -5.35 2.22 -12.04
N LYS A 126 -6.49 1.82 -12.63
CA LYS A 126 -6.68 0.45 -13.13
C LYS A 126 -5.57 0.15 -14.15
N GLY A 127 -4.54 -0.61 -13.76
CA GLY A 127 -3.48 -1.08 -14.65
C GLY A 127 -2.30 -0.12 -14.92
N GLY A 128 -2.05 0.89 -14.08
CA GLY A 128 -0.94 1.84 -14.31
C GLY A 128 0.17 1.75 -13.26
N ARG A 129 1.42 1.60 -13.71
CA ARG A 129 2.66 1.83 -12.94
C ARG A 129 2.51 3.08 -12.06
N PRO A 130 3.00 3.10 -10.80
CA PRO A 130 2.87 4.28 -9.94
C PRO A 130 3.39 5.51 -10.69
N ALA A 131 2.59 6.57 -10.70
CA ALA A 131 3.01 7.84 -11.25
C ALA A 131 4.31 8.24 -10.52
N LYS A 132 5.40 8.41 -11.27
CA LYS A 132 6.64 8.94 -10.72
C LYS A 132 6.29 10.21 -9.94
N HIS A 133 6.62 10.24 -8.65
CA HIS A 133 6.48 11.42 -7.82
C HIS A 133 6.97 12.64 -8.62
N ALA A 134 6.08 13.62 -8.79
CA ALA A 134 6.46 14.91 -9.33
C ALA A 134 7.60 15.43 -8.45
N LYS A 135 8.73 15.76 -9.09
CA LYS A 135 9.86 16.42 -8.40
C LYS A 135 9.30 17.63 -7.67
N LEU A 136 9.46 17.64 -6.34
CA LEU A 136 9.33 18.82 -5.50
C LEU A 136 10.20 19.91 -6.15
N THR A 137 9.58 20.90 -6.79
CA THR A 137 10.30 22.07 -7.30
C THR A 137 10.77 22.86 -6.09
N LYS A 138 12.09 22.97 -5.99
CA LYS A 138 12.82 23.70 -4.96
C LYS A 138 12.31 25.14 -4.86
N THR A 139 12.02 25.51 -3.62
CA THR A 139 12.08 26.84 -2.99
C THR A 139 12.78 27.89 -3.83
N THR A 140 12.01 28.84 -4.37
CA THR A 140 12.53 30.10 -4.89
C THR A 140 13.04 30.91 -3.71
N LYS A 141 14.35 31.16 -3.69
CA LYS A 141 14.99 32.04 -2.72
C LYS A 141 14.47 33.47 -2.89
N GLU A 142 14.19 34.08 -1.76
CA GLU A 142 13.94 35.51 -1.59
C GLU A 142 15.16 36.31 -2.07
N THR A 143 14.94 37.27 -2.97
CA THR A 143 15.95 38.25 -3.37
C THR A 143 15.61 39.57 -2.69
N PHE A 144 16.33 39.89 -1.63
CA PHE A 144 16.36 41.24 -1.05
C PHE A 144 17.15 42.17 -1.99
N PRO A 145 16.62 43.35 -2.38
CA PRO A 145 17.42 44.35 -3.07
C PRO A 145 18.38 45.05 -2.10
N PHE A 146 19.68 44.85 -2.33
CA PHE A 146 20.76 45.57 -1.68
C PHE A 146 20.88 46.96 -2.32
N VAL A 147 20.57 48.01 -1.55
CA VAL A 147 20.76 49.40 -1.96
C VAL A 147 22.21 49.78 -1.63
N CYS A 148 23.07 49.91 -2.65
CA CYS A 148 24.36 50.57 -2.49
C CYS A 148 24.19 52.07 -2.68
N GLY A 149 24.49 52.84 -1.63
CA GLY A 149 24.75 54.27 -1.74
C GLY A 149 26.22 54.55 -2.03
N VAL A 150 26.46 55.50 -2.92
CA VAL A 150 27.54 56.51 -2.89
C VAL A 150 26.99 57.76 -3.59
#